data_AF-A0A971CG20-F1
#
_entry.id   AF-A0A971CG20-F1
#
_cell.length_a   1.000
_cell.length_b   1.000
_cell.length_c   1.000
_cell.angle_alpha   90.00
_cell.angle_beta   90.00
_cell.angle_gamma   90.00
#
_symmetry.space_group_name_H-M   'P 1'
#
loop_
_entity.id
_entity.type
_entity.pdbx_description
1 polymer ?
#
loop_
_entity_poly.entity_id
_entity_poly.type
_entity_poly.pdbx_seq_one_letter_code
_entity_poly.pdbx_strand_id
1 'polypeptide(L)'
;MTAVARALRYVAFAVMTLFGLFGGLFVVGYAVDDPGGWVAVGMTALWVLPLLALSVLAVRRPTTAGPVFVAATTLVIAFTLADSTFGIVPRDDWGPVAAIVVFTIGVALGFLGLRRPALAGLLLMVAGLAQLVATAIVVAVHAADDGPGPGAVLTGSSGVVVLPLLVTGLLFLLAGLLDAWSRRRVLRNDGSRP
;
A
#
# COMPACT_ATOMS: atom_id res chain seq x y z
N MET A 1 -0.21 6.01 -24.76
CA MET A 1 -0.90 6.44 -23.53
C MET A 1 -1.96 7.44 -23.90
N THR A 2 -3.21 7.19 -23.58
CA THR A 2 -4.26 8.20 -23.71
C THR A 2 -4.06 9.29 -22.65
N ALA A 3 -4.55 10.51 -22.90
CA ALA A 3 -4.45 11.61 -21.94
C ALA A 3 -5.09 11.23 -20.58
N VAL A 4 -6.20 10.48 -20.62
CA VAL A 4 -6.91 9.96 -19.44
C VAL A 4 -6.05 8.98 -18.63
N ALA A 5 -5.42 7.98 -19.27
CA ALA A 5 -4.54 7.04 -18.57
C ALA A 5 -3.35 7.75 -17.91
N ARG A 6 -2.83 8.80 -18.56
CA ARG A 6 -1.79 9.66 -17.99
C ARG A 6 -2.27 10.40 -16.76
N ALA A 7 -3.42 11.07 -16.85
CA ALA A 7 -4.00 11.82 -15.74
C ALA A 7 -4.25 10.91 -14.53
N LEU A 8 -4.92 9.77 -14.73
CA LEU A 8 -5.19 8.80 -13.66
C LEU A 8 -3.91 8.33 -12.96
N ARG A 9 -2.85 8.03 -13.71
CA ARG A 9 -1.55 7.62 -13.15
C ARG A 9 -0.93 8.70 -12.27
N TYR A 10 -0.93 9.95 -12.72
CA TYR A 10 -0.34 11.05 -11.95
C TYR A 10 -1.19 11.44 -10.75
N VAL A 11 -2.52 11.40 -10.87
CA VAL A 11 -3.44 11.61 -9.74
C VAL A 11 -3.25 10.53 -8.70
N ALA A 12 -3.22 9.25 -9.08
CA ALA A 12 -2.98 8.14 -8.15
C ALA A 12 -1.65 8.30 -7.42
N PHE A 13 -0.59 8.65 -8.15
CA PHE A 13 0.71 8.93 -7.57
C PHE A 13 0.70 10.12 -6.60
N ALA A 14 0.06 11.23 -7.00
CA ALA A 14 -0.04 12.42 -6.17
C ALA A 14 -0.80 12.13 -4.86
N VAL A 15 -1.94 11.46 -4.94
CA VAL A 15 -2.72 11.03 -3.77
C VAL A 15 -1.86 10.14 -2.87
N MET A 16 -1.16 9.15 -3.43
CA MET A 16 -0.33 8.25 -2.63
C MET A 16 0.87 8.96 -1.99
N THR A 17 1.44 9.94 -2.69
CA THR A 17 2.57 10.73 -2.17
C THR A 17 2.11 11.66 -1.05
N LEU A 18 0.97 12.33 -1.20
CA LEU A 18 0.39 13.17 -0.14
C LEU A 18 0.02 12.33 1.08
N PHE A 19 -0.62 11.18 0.86
CA PHE A 19 -0.91 10.23 1.93
C PHE A 19 0.36 9.74 2.63
N GLY A 20 1.39 9.38 1.86
CA GLY A 20 2.70 8.99 2.39
C GLY A 20 3.39 10.11 3.17
N LEU A 21 3.29 11.35 2.71
CA LEU A 21 3.90 12.49 3.38
C LEU A 21 3.20 12.81 4.70
N PHE A 22 1.87 12.99 4.69
CA PHE A 22 1.12 13.34 5.89
C PHE A 22 1.04 12.18 6.88
N GLY A 23 0.80 10.95 6.39
CA GLY A 23 0.83 9.75 7.21
C GLY A 23 2.21 9.50 7.80
N GLY A 24 3.27 9.73 7.03
CA GLY A 24 4.64 9.60 7.52
C GLY A 24 4.97 10.62 8.60
N LEU A 25 4.63 11.90 8.38
CA LEU A 25 4.78 12.96 9.39
C LEU A 25 4.02 12.63 10.68
N PHE A 26 2.80 12.10 10.57
CA PHE A 26 2.02 11.66 11.72
C PHE A 26 2.72 10.53 12.47
N VAL A 27 3.15 9.47 11.79
CA VAL A 27 3.86 8.33 12.42
C VAL A 27 5.16 8.77 13.10
N VAL A 28 5.93 9.67 12.47
CA VAL A 28 7.13 10.24 13.08
C VAL A 28 6.78 11.07 14.31
N GLY A 29 5.73 11.88 14.23
CA GLY A 29 5.23 12.68 15.35
C GLY A 29 4.88 11.81 16.56
N TYR A 30 4.15 10.71 16.34
CA TYR A 30 3.84 9.74 17.40
C TYR A 30 5.09 9.14 18.01
N ALA A 31 6.04 8.69 17.19
CA ALA A 31 7.28 8.09 17.71
C ALA A 31 8.10 9.10 18.53
N VAL A 32 8.09 10.39 18.17
CA VAL A 32 8.78 11.46 18.90
C VAL A 32 8.08 11.81 20.21
N ASP A 33 6.75 11.74 20.25
CA ASP A 33 5.94 11.99 21.43
C ASP A 33 6.10 10.85 22.46
N ASP A 34 6.02 9.60 22.00
CA ASP A 34 6.22 8.40 22.80
C ASP A 34 6.71 7.25 21.89
N PRO A 35 7.97 6.76 22.03
CA PRO A 35 8.88 6.87 23.19
C PRO A 35 9.86 8.05 23.18
N GLY A 36 9.99 8.81 22.08
CA GLY A 36 10.93 9.93 21.98
C GLY A 36 12.43 9.55 21.89
N GLY A 37 13.28 10.58 21.93
CA GLY A 37 14.74 10.44 21.95
C GLY A 37 15.34 9.65 20.76
N TRP A 38 16.41 8.91 21.02
CA TRP A 38 17.09 8.09 20.00
C TRP A 38 16.29 6.85 19.58
N VAL A 39 15.38 6.38 20.44
CA VAL A 39 14.49 5.25 20.12
C VAL A 39 13.53 5.64 19.00
N ALA A 40 12.91 6.83 19.08
CA ALA A 40 12.09 7.39 18.01
C ALA A 40 12.82 7.48 16.67
N VAL A 41 14.08 7.92 16.70
CA VAL A 41 14.94 8.01 15.51
C VAL A 41 15.18 6.61 14.92
N GLY A 42 15.54 5.63 15.76
CA GLY A 42 15.75 4.25 15.33
C GLY A 42 14.50 3.63 14.72
N MET A 43 13.34 3.76 15.39
CA MET A 43 12.06 3.27 14.89
C MET A 43 11.66 3.94 13.58
N THR A 44 11.87 5.25 13.45
CA THR A 44 11.60 6.00 12.22
C THR A 44 12.52 5.53 11.08
N ALA A 45 13.82 5.43 11.33
CA ALA A 45 14.78 4.98 10.34
C ALA A 45 14.46 3.56 9.85
N LEU A 46 13.97 2.68 10.74
CA LEU A 46 13.65 1.30 10.43
C LEU A 46 12.62 1.14 9.31
N TRP A 47 11.65 2.05 9.19
CA TRP A 47 10.65 1.99 8.11
C TRP A 47 10.90 3.01 6.99
N VAL A 48 11.47 4.18 7.29
CA VAL A 48 11.80 5.20 6.28
C VAL A 48 12.91 4.71 5.34
N LEU A 49 13.95 4.06 5.85
CA LEU A 49 15.06 3.60 5.00
C LEU A 49 14.59 2.53 3.98
N PRO A 50 13.83 1.48 4.36
CA PRO A 50 13.23 0.57 3.38
C PRO A 50 12.32 1.26 2.38
N LEU A 51 11.47 2.20 2.82
CA LEU A 51 10.62 2.99 1.93
C LEU A 51 11.43 3.72 0.87
N LEU A 52 12.47 4.44 1.29
CA LEU A 52 13.34 5.18 0.38
C LEU A 52 14.10 4.24 -0.57
N ALA A 53 14.66 3.14 -0.05
CA ALA A 53 15.37 2.16 -0.86
C ALA A 53 14.46 1.55 -1.94
N LEU A 54 13.25 1.13 -1.59
CA LEU A 54 12.27 0.57 -2.53
C LEU A 54 11.78 1.61 -3.53
N SER A 55 11.56 2.86 -3.10
CA SER A 55 11.15 3.96 -3.97
C SER A 55 12.24 4.30 -4.98
N VAL A 56 13.51 4.37 -4.55
CA VAL A 56 14.66 4.56 -5.43
C VAL A 56 14.80 3.39 -6.41
N LEU A 57 14.62 2.15 -5.94
CA LEU A 57 14.64 0.96 -6.80
C LEU A 57 13.55 1.02 -7.86
N ALA A 58 12.32 1.41 -7.49
CA ALA A 58 11.19 1.57 -8.40
C ALA A 58 11.48 2.58 -9.50
N VAL A 59 12.11 3.70 -9.16
CA VAL A 59 12.43 4.79 -10.11
C VAL A 59 13.63 4.43 -10.99
N ARG A 60 14.70 3.88 -10.41
CA ARG A 60 15.97 3.63 -11.12
C ARG A 60 15.99 2.32 -11.90
N ARG A 61 15.33 1.26 -11.41
CA ARG A 61 15.33 -0.07 -12.03
C ARG A 61 13.92 -0.68 -12.07
N PRO A 62 12.97 -0.06 -12.80
CA PRO A 62 11.57 -0.49 -12.81
C PRO A 62 11.36 -1.91 -13.34
N THR A 63 12.28 -2.43 -14.16
CA THR A 63 12.22 -3.81 -14.68
C THR A 63 12.47 -4.84 -13.58
N THR A 64 13.56 -4.67 -12.82
CA THR A 64 13.96 -5.51 -11.68
C THR A 64 13.10 -5.29 -10.44
N ALA A 65 12.52 -4.09 -10.28
CA ALA A 65 11.69 -3.77 -9.13
C ALA A 65 10.43 -4.66 -9.03
N GLY A 66 9.85 -5.09 -10.16
CA GLY A 66 8.61 -5.87 -10.17
C GLY A 66 8.62 -7.09 -9.24
N PRO A 67 9.52 -8.07 -9.45
CA PRO A 67 9.65 -9.22 -8.56
C PRO A 67 9.94 -8.88 -7.11
N VAL A 68 10.76 -7.85 -6.85
CA VAL A 68 11.09 -7.40 -5.49
C VAL A 68 9.86 -6.88 -4.77
N PHE A 69 9.03 -6.07 -5.46
CA PHE A 69 7.78 -5.58 -4.88
C PHE A 69 6.74 -6.69 -4.69
N VAL A 70 6.66 -7.66 -5.60
CA VAL A 70 5.79 -8.84 -5.39
C VAL A 70 6.23 -9.58 -4.13
N ALA A 71 7.51 -9.92 -4.01
CA ALA A 71 8.04 -10.64 -2.84
C ALA A 71 7.83 -9.85 -1.55
N ALA A 72 8.11 -8.55 -1.56
CA ALA A 72 7.90 -7.67 -0.41
C ALA A 72 6.41 -7.60 -0.02
N THR A 73 5.51 -7.37 -0.98
CA THR A 73 4.06 -7.34 -0.71
C THR A 73 3.56 -8.68 -0.18
N THR A 74 4.00 -9.81 -0.74
CA THR A 74 3.64 -11.15 -0.23
C THR A 74 4.13 -11.35 1.20
N LEU A 75 5.36 -10.94 1.52
CA LEU A 75 5.89 -11.02 2.87
C LEU A 75 5.08 -10.17 3.85
N VAL A 76 4.74 -8.94 3.45
CA VAL A 76 3.89 -8.06 4.27
C VAL A 76 2.52 -8.68 4.52
N ILE A 77 1.88 -9.24 3.49
CA ILE A 77 0.58 -9.91 3.63
C ILE A 77 0.68 -11.09 4.59
N ALA A 78 1.68 -11.97 4.39
CA ALA A 78 1.89 -13.12 5.25
C ALA A 78 2.11 -12.70 6.71
N PHE A 79 2.95 -11.68 6.94
CA PHE A 79 3.18 -11.11 8.26
C PHE A 79 1.91 -10.53 8.87
N THR A 80 1.14 -9.72 8.13
CA THR A 80 -0.09 -9.08 8.65
C THR A 80 -1.15 -10.12 9.04
N LEU A 81 -1.28 -11.18 8.25
CA LEU A 81 -2.24 -12.26 8.53
C LEU A 81 -1.76 -13.10 9.72
N ALA A 82 -0.48 -13.43 9.79
CA ALA A 82 0.10 -14.14 10.92
C ALA A 82 -0.03 -13.34 12.22
N ASP A 83 0.32 -12.05 12.21
CA ASP A 83 0.14 -11.16 13.36
C ASP A 83 -1.31 -11.10 13.82
N SER A 84 -2.25 -10.95 12.87
CA SER A 84 -3.69 -10.92 13.19
C SER A 84 -4.23 -12.23 13.78
N THR A 85 -3.61 -13.36 13.45
CA THR A 85 -4.07 -14.70 13.86
C THR A 85 -3.43 -15.14 15.17
N PHE A 86 -2.14 -14.83 15.37
CA PHE A 86 -1.35 -15.35 16.48
C PHE A 86 -1.00 -14.28 17.53
N GLY A 87 -1.29 -13.01 17.29
CA GLY A 87 -0.95 -11.92 18.21
C GLY A 87 0.55 -11.76 18.42
N ILE A 88 1.33 -11.81 17.33
CA ILE A 88 2.80 -11.84 17.38
C ILE A 88 3.36 -10.53 17.96
N VAL A 89 2.77 -9.39 17.59
CA VAL A 89 3.21 -8.07 18.05
C VAL A 89 2.27 -7.54 19.15
N PRO A 90 2.80 -7.20 20.34
CA PRO A 90 2.06 -6.50 21.38
C PRO A 90 1.70 -5.09 20.90
N ARG A 91 0.43 -4.88 20.51
CA ARG A 91 -0.03 -3.62 19.92
C ARG A 91 -0.08 -2.48 20.93
N ASP A 92 -0.30 -2.80 22.19
CA ASP A 92 -0.42 -1.81 23.27
C ASP A 92 0.94 -1.18 23.62
N ASP A 93 2.05 -1.93 23.41
CA ASP A 93 3.40 -1.46 23.74
C ASP A 93 4.17 -0.91 22.51
N TRP A 94 3.94 -1.48 21.32
CA TRP A 94 4.73 -1.15 20.11
C TRP A 94 3.94 -0.37 19.06
N GLY A 95 2.64 -0.17 19.29
CA GLY A 95 1.74 0.46 18.34
C GLY A 95 1.45 -0.40 17.10
N PRO A 96 0.86 0.20 16.05
CA PRO A 96 0.31 -0.56 14.91
C PRO A 96 1.38 -0.89 13.86
N VAL A 97 2.37 -1.73 14.22
CA VAL A 97 3.50 -2.12 13.35
C VAL A 97 3.03 -2.65 11.99
N ALA A 98 2.02 -3.53 11.98
CA ALA A 98 1.45 -4.08 10.76
C ALA A 98 0.92 -2.98 9.81
N ALA A 99 0.25 -1.95 10.37
CA ALA A 99 -0.27 -0.84 9.57
C ALA A 99 0.87 0.02 8.99
N ILE A 100 1.93 0.28 9.77
CA ILE A 100 3.11 1.03 9.30
C ILE A 100 3.81 0.27 8.16
N VAL A 101 3.93 -1.05 8.26
CA VAL A 101 4.55 -1.87 7.21
C VAL A 101 3.71 -1.85 5.91
N VAL A 102 2.38 -2.00 6.02
CA VAL A 102 1.45 -1.90 4.88
C VAL A 102 1.48 -0.50 4.25
N PHE A 103 1.51 0.53 5.09
CA PHE A 103 1.66 1.93 4.67
C PHE A 103 2.98 2.12 3.88
N THR A 104 4.09 1.65 4.44
CA THR A 104 5.44 1.75 3.85
C THR A 104 5.48 1.10 2.47
N ILE A 105 5.00 -0.14 2.34
CA ILE A 105 4.99 -0.82 1.05
C ILE A 105 4.03 -0.16 0.06
N GLY A 106 2.89 0.35 0.55
CA GLY A 106 1.93 1.08 -0.27
C GLY A 106 2.54 2.33 -0.90
N VAL A 107 3.22 3.16 -0.11
CA VAL A 107 3.82 4.40 -0.61
C VAL A 107 4.90 4.08 -1.64
N ALA A 108 5.74 3.07 -1.37
CA ALA A 108 6.75 2.60 -2.31
C ALA A 108 6.12 2.08 -3.64
N LEU A 109 5.00 1.37 -3.58
CA LEU A 109 4.24 0.93 -4.75
C LEU A 109 3.69 2.11 -5.58
N GLY A 110 3.38 3.24 -4.94
CA GLY A 110 3.04 4.48 -5.63
C GLY A 110 4.11 4.89 -6.64
N PHE A 111 5.39 4.85 -6.26
CA PHE A 111 6.51 5.13 -7.15
C PHE A 111 6.64 4.11 -8.29
N LEU A 112 6.40 2.82 -7.99
CA LEU A 112 6.37 1.78 -9.02
C LEU A 112 5.24 2.03 -10.04
N GLY A 113 4.09 2.52 -9.58
CA GLY A 113 2.92 2.85 -10.41
C GLY A 113 3.19 3.89 -11.51
N LEU A 114 4.20 4.75 -11.34
CA LEU A 114 4.65 5.68 -12.39
C LEU A 114 5.19 4.96 -13.63
N ARG A 115 5.79 3.77 -13.47
CA ARG A 115 6.39 3.00 -14.58
C ARG A 115 5.59 1.74 -14.91
N ARG A 116 4.97 1.11 -13.92
CA ARG A 116 4.21 -0.15 -14.02
C ARG A 116 2.85 -0.03 -13.32
N PRO A 117 1.91 0.77 -13.86
CA PRO A 117 0.65 1.09 -13.19
C PRO A 117 -0.20 -0.15 -12.90
N ALA A 118 -0.35 -1.08 -13.84
CA ALA A 118 -1.18 -2.29 -13.64
C ALA A 118 -0.68 -3.17 -12.48
N LEU A 119 0.64 -3.40 -12.40
CA LEU A 119 1.23 -4.23 -11.36
C LEU A 119 1.16 -3.54 -10.01
N ALA A 120 1.50 -2.25 -9.94
CA ALA A 120 1.40 -1.48 -8.70
C ALA A 120 -0.03 -1.44 -8.17
N GLY A 121 -1.00 -1.20 -9.06
CA GLY A 121 -2.41 -1.20 -8.71
C GLY A 121 -2.90 -2.56 -8.20
N LEU A 122 -2.49 -3.66 -8.85
CA LEU A 122 -2.82 -5.01 -8.39
C LEU A 122 -2.24 -5.29 -6.99
N LEU A 123 -0.97 -4.98 -6.77
CA LEU A 123 -0.32 -5.19 -5.47
C LEU A 123 -0.95 -4.33 -4.37
N LEU A 124 -1.31 -3.08 -4.67
CA LEU A 124 -2.02 -2.20 -3.74
C LEU A 124 -3.41 -2.75 -3.39
N MET A 125 -4.17 -3.26 -4.37
CA MET A 125 -5.46 -3.88 -4.12
C MET A 125 -5.33 -5.13 -3.24
N VAL A 126 -4.40 -6.02 -3.57
CA VAL A 126 -4.20 -7.26 -2.81
C VAL A 126 -3.73 -6.94 -1.39
N ALA A 127 -2.80 -5.99 -1.21
CA ALA A 127 -2.37 -5.55 0.11
C ALA A 127 -3.50 -4.92 0.93
N GLY A 128 -4.31 -4.04 0.31
CA GLY A 128 -5.46 -3.42 0.96
C GLY A 128 -6.54 -4.43 1.37
N LEU A 129 -6.83 -5.40 0.50
CA LEU A 129 -7.78 -6.49 0.81
C LEU A 129 -7.25 -7.41 1.91
N ALA A 130 -5.96 -7.75 1.89
CA ALA A 130 -5.34 -8.54 2.96
C ALA A 130 -5.43 -7.82 4.31
N GLN A 131 -5.21 -6.50 4.33
CA GLN A 131 -5.35 -5.70 5.54
C GLN A 131 -6.80 -5.66 6.06
N LEU A 132 -7.80 -5.63 5.16
CA LEU A 132 -9.21 -5.77 5.55
C LEU A 132 -9.50 -7.13 6.18
N VAL A 133 -8.96 -8.21 5.60
CA VAL A 133 -9.09 -9.57 6.16
C VAL A 133 -8.44 -9.65 7.53
N ALA A 134 -7.20 -9.15 7.68
CA ALA A 134 -6.49 -9.11 8.96
C ALA A 134 -7.28 -8.32 10.02
N THR A 135 -7.87 -7.18 9.64
CA THR A 135 -8.71 -6.38 10.55
C THR A 135 -9.99 -7.13 10.94
N ALA A 136 -10.63 -7.80 9.99
CA ALA A 136 -11.82 -8.60 10.24
C ALA A 136 -11.54 -9.79 11.17
N ILE A 137 -10.37 -10.45 11.03
CA ILE A 137 -9.93 -11.51 11.96
C ILE A 137 -9.84 -10.96 13.38
N VAL A 138 -9.15 -9.83 13.57
CA VAL A 138 -8.99 -9.21 14.89
C VAL A 138 -10.35 -8.87 15.50
N VAL A 139 -11.25 -8.23 14.73
CA VAL A 139 -12.59 -7.87 15.22
C VAL A 139 -13.40 -9.11 15.56
N ALA A 140 -13.36 -10.16 14.75
CA ALA A 140 -14.08 -11.40 15.02
C ALA A 140 -13.58 -12.11 16.29
N VAL A 141 -12.27 -12.10 16.54
CA VAL A 141 -11.68 -12.64 17.78
C VAL A 141 -12.16 -11.84 19.00
N HIS A 142 -12.14 -10.50 18.93
CA HIS A 142 -12.56 -9.65 20.05
C HIS A 142 -14.09 -9.66 20.25
N ALA A 143 -14.88 -9.81 19.20
CA ALA A 143 -16.34 -9.92 19.28
C ALA A 143 -16.80 -11.20 19.99
N ALA A 144 -15.97 -12.25 20.04
CA ALA A 144 -16.23 -13.44 20.84
C ALA A 144 -16.12 -13.19 22.36
N ASP A 145 -15.45 -12.11 22.76
CA ASP A 145 -15.18 -11.71 24.15
C ASP A 145 -16.00 -10.45 24.60
N ASP A 146 -17.16 -10.16 23.98
CA ASP A 146 -17.98 -8.92 24.15
C ASP A 146 -17.44 -7.65 23.45
N GLY A 147 -16.72 -7.80 22.33
CA GLY A 147 -16.18 -6.70 21.51
C GLY A 147 -17.13 -6.07 20.47
N PRO A 148 -16.76 -4.88 19.93
CA PRO A 148 -17.62 -4.06 19.05
C PRO A 148 -17.98 -4.76 17.73
N GLY A 149 -19.22 -4.56 17.27
CA GLY A 149 -19.80 -5.24 16.12
C GLY A 149 -19.14 -4.96 14.75
N PRO A 150 -19.53 -5.70 13.70
CA PRO A 150 -18.85 -5.72 12.39
C PRO A 150 -18.73 -4.37 11.65
N GLY A 151 -19.49 -3.35 12.04
CA GLY A 151 -19.33 -1.98 11.54
C GLY A 151 -18.03 -1.29 11.97
N ALA A 152 -17.34 -1.81 12.99
CA ALA A 152 -16.07 -1.29 13.51
C ALA A 152 -14.87 -1.51 12.57
N VAL A 153 -14.98 -2.44 11.62
CA VAL A 153 -13.90 -2.85 10.71
C VAL A 153 -13.42 -1.69 9.83
N LEU A 154 -14.31 -0.74 9.51
CA LEU A 154 -14.01 0.41 8.64
C LEU A 154 -13.95 1.76 9.37
N THR A 155 -14.40 1.84 10.62
CA THR A 155 -14.44 3.10 11.39
C THR A 155 -13.20 3.30 12.28
N GLY A 156 -12.36 2.28 12.46
CA GLY A 156 -11.08 2.38 13.20
C GLY A 156 -9.89 2.86 12.37
N SER A 157 -8.72 2.97 13.02
CA SER A 157 -7.43 3.38 12.42
C SER A 157 -7.05 2.59 11.15
N SER A 158 -7.49 1.33 11.05
CA SER A 158 -7.34 0.46 9.88
C SER A 158 -7.98 1.03 8.61
N GLY A 159 -9.14 1.68 8.72
CA GLY A 159 -9.88 2.27 7.60
C GLY A 159 -9.13 3.44 6.95
N VAL A 160 -8.42 4.23 7.77
CA VAL A 160 -7.61 5.38 7.33
C VAL A 160 -6.47 4.95 6.41
N VAL A 161 -5.90 3.76 6.63
CA VAL A 161 -4.83 3.22 5.78
C VAL A 161 -5.38 2.48 4.57
N VAL A 162 -6.41 1.65 4.76
CA VAL A 162 -6.96 0.81 3.68
C VAL A 162 -7.56 1.63 2.55
N LEU A 163 -8.32 2.68 2.86
CA LEU A 163 -9.04 3.46 1.83
C LEU A 163 -8.09 4.09 0.80
N PRO A 164 -7.03 4.83 1.20
CA PRO A 164 -6.04 5.34 0.26
C PRO A 164 -5.39 4.25 -0.58
N LEU A 165 -5.07 3.08 -0.01
CA LEU A 165 -4.47 1.96 -0.75
C LEU A 165 -5.42 1.43 -1.82
N LEU A 166 -6.69 1.20 -1.49
CA LEU A 166 -7.66 0.67 -2.45
C LEU A 166 -7.99 1.70 -3.54
N VAL A 167 -8.18 2.97 -3.17
CA VAL A 167 -8.48 4.04 -4.13
C VAL A 167 -7.31 4.22 -5.10
N THR A 168 -6.08 4.35 -4.59
CA THR A 168 -4.90 4.51 -5.45
C THR A 168 -4.62 3.25 -6.27
N GLY A 169 -4.82 2.07 -5.68
CA GLY A 169 -4.71 0.78 -6.36
C GLY A 169 -5.66 0.67 -7.55
N LEU A 170 -6.92 1.04 -7.36
CA LEU A 170 -7.93 1.08 -8.42
C LEU A 170 -7.55 2.08 -9.52
N LEU A 171 -7.14 3.30 -9.17
CA LEU A 171 -6.73 4.31 -10.15
C LEU A 171 -5.54 3.84 -11.00
N PHE A 172 -4.54 3.19 -10.39
CA PHE A 172 -3.41 2.60 -11.10
C PHE A 172 -3.81 1.42 -11.99
N LEU A 173 -4.71 0.55 -11.52
CA LEU A 173 -5.26 -0.54 -12.33
C LEU A 173 -6.00 -0.02 -13.56
N LEU A 174 -6.88 0.96 -13.39
CA LEU A 174 -7.63 1.58 -14.48
C LEU A 174 -6.68 2.24 -15.49
N ALA A 175 -5.65 2.97 -15.02
CA ALA A 175 -4.62 3.52 -15.90
C ALA A 175 -3.91 2.44 -16.73
N GLY A 176 -3.54 1.32 -16.10
CA GLY A 176 -2.90 0.19 -16.77
C GLY A 176 -3.80 -0.52 -17.78
N LEU A 177 -5.07 -0.72 -17.43
CA LEU A 177 -6.08 -1.34 -18.31
C LEU A 177 -6.34 -0.48 -19.55
N LEU A 178 -6.50 0.83 -19.38
CA LEU A 178 -6.70 1.76 -20.51
C LEU A 178 -5.49 1.76 -21.46
N ASP A 179 -4.28 1.69 -20.92
CA ASP A 179 -3.07 1.59 -21.72
C ASP A 179 -2.97 0.27 -22.50
N ALA A 180 -3.39 -0.84 -21.90
CA ALA A 180 -3.43 -2.14 -22.59
C ALA A 180 -4.48 -2.14 -23.72
N TRP A 181 -5.68 -1.60 -23.44
CA TRP A 181 -6.77 -1.49 -24.41
C TRP A 181 -6.40 -0.62 -25.61
N SER A 182 -5.75 0.53 -25.37
CA SER A 182 -5.32 1.41 -26.46
C SER A 182 -4.33 0.73 -27.41
N ARG A 183 -3.38 -0.05 -26.87
CA ARG A 183 -2.41 -0.81 -27.68
C ARG A 183 -3.07 -1.90 -28.53
N ARG A 184 -4.05 -2.63 -27.97
CA ARG A 184 -4.80 -3.66 -28.71
C ARG A 184 -5.61 -3.09 -29.87
N ARG A 185 -6.21 -1.90 -29.70
CA ARG A 185 -6.97 -1.25 -30.79
C ARG A 185 -6.10 -0.84 -31.98
N VAL A 186 -4.91 -0.32 -31.72
CA VAL A 186 -3.97 0.08 -32.79
C VAL A 186 -3.56 -1.14 -33.62
N LEU A 187 -3.14 -2.23 -32.97
CA LEU A 187 -2.75 -3.47 -33.66
C LEU A 187 -3.89 -4.08 -34.50
N ARG A 188 -5.14 -3.98 -34.02
CA ARG A 188 -6.31 -4.45 -34.76
C ARG A 188 -6.57 -3.62 -36.03
N ASN A 189 -6.29 -2.31 -36.00
CA ASN A 189 -6.51 -1.41 -37.14
C ASN A 189 -5.39 -1.45 -38.18
N ASP A 190 -4.16 -1.80 -37.78
CA ASP A 190 -3.04 -1.96 -38.71
C ASP A 190 -3.10 -3.30 -39.47
N GLY A 191 -3.64 -4.36 -38.84
CA GLY A 191 -3.87 -5.66 -39.50
C GLY A 191 -5.03 -5.70 -40.49
N SER A 192 -5.77 -4.60 -40.66
CA SER A 192 -6.90 -4.47 -41.59
C SER A 192 -6.61 -3.57 -42.79
N ARG A 193 -5.35 -3.15 -42.99
CA ARG A 193 -4.93 -2.44 -44.21
C ARG A 193 -4.51 -3.48 -45.26
N PRO A 194 -5.24 -3.61 -46.38
CA PRO A 194 -4.88 -4.51 -47.48
C PRO A 194 -3.61 -4.06 -48.19
#